data_AF-A0A3B9J7E2-F1
#
_entry.id   AF-A0A3B9J7E2-F1
#
_cell.length_a   1.000
_cell.length_b   1.000
_cell.length_c   1.000
_cell.angle_alpha   90.00
_cell.angle_beta   90.00
_cell.angle_gamma   90.00
#
_symmetry.space_group_name_H-M   'P 1'
#
loop_
_entity.id
_entity.type
_entity.pdbx_description
1 polymer ?
#
loop_
_entity_poly.entity_id
_entity_poly.type
_entity_poly.pdbx_seq_one_letter_code
_entity_poly.pdbx_strand_id
1 'polypeptide(L)'
;MNKLIAWLAPRANSPVQRVRALLVMLFALGIFLALFALILYWVLTGTLDSLITVFAGLVFGLILLSIARLAQVGNVDLSAWLLGVLLSVIIFLDVAEYGFTESIAASAYALPVVFSALALGLAPALLFAFLGAAVMWVLAFAMSQGWLASAFYHESFLSFHAPALTLYYFLLALMVGGWNRALTQLLGRER
;
A
#
# COMPACT_ATOMS: atom_id res chain seq x y z
N MET A 1 33.54 4.43 -0.04
CA MET A 1 32.21 3.82 -0.21
C MET A 1 31.18 4.72 0.47
N ASN A 2 30.20 5.24 -0.27
CA ASN A 2 29.34 6.35 0.16
C ASN A 2 28.42 5.92 1.33
N LYS A 3 28.31 6.70 2.42
CA LYS A 3 27.51 6.34 3.62
C LYS A 3 26.06 6.00 3.29
N LEU A 4 25.51 6.62 2.25
CA LEU A 4 24.18 6.34 1.68
C LEU A 4 24.04 4.91 1.13
N ILE A 5 25.06 4.43 0.41
CA ILE A 5 25.08 3.07 -0.16
C ILE A 5 25.19 2.03 0.97
N ALA A 6 25.98 2.33 2.00
CA ALA A 6 26.08 1.47 3.18
C ALA A 6 24.76 1.42 3.98
N TRP A 7 23.96 2.49 3.97
CA TRP A 7 22.65 2.50 4.59
C TRP A 7 21.61 1.73 3.75
N LEU A 8 21.66 1.81 2.43
CA LEU A 8 20.75 1.06 1.55
C LEU A 8 21.05 -0.45 1.51
N ALA A 9 22.20 -0.90 2.01
CA ALA A 9 22.56 -2.31 2.08
C ALA A 9 21.78 -3.03 3.22
N PRO A 10 20.80 -3.90 2.91
CA PRO A 10 20.03 -4.58 3.94
C PRO A 10 20.90 -5.60 4.68
N ARG A 11 20.77 -5.66 6.00
CA ARG A 11 21.41 -6.69 6.83
C ARG A 11 20.59 -7.99 6.78
N ALA A 12 20.50 -8.61 5.61
CA ALA A 12 19.77 -9.86 5.42
C ALA A 12 20.71 -11.01 5.01
N ASN A 13 20.40 -12.20 5.53
CA ASN A 13 21.23 -13.40 5.46
C ASN A 13 21.05 -14.17 4.14
N SER A 14 19.94 -13.95 3.42
CA SER A 14 19.66 -14.58 2.13
C SER A 14 19.40 -13.54 1.03
N PRO A 15 19.72 -13.86 -0.25
CA PRO A 15 19.47 -12.94 -1.37
C PRO A 15 17.98 -12.61 -1.52
N VAL A 16 17.08 -13.56 -1.27
CA VAL A 16 15.63 -13.34 -1.30
C VAL A 16 15.19 -12.34 -0.23
N GLN A 17 15.70 -12.45 1.00
CA GLN A 17 15.39 -11.49 2.06
C GLN A 17 15.96 -10.11 1.77
N ARG A 18 17.13 -10.00 1.12
CA ARG A 18 17.68 -8.71 0.69
C ARG A 18 16.79 -8.01 -0.33
N VAL A 19 16.28 -8.75 -1.33
CA VAL A 19 15.36 -8.18 -2.34
C VAL A 19 14.08 -7.69 -1.68
N ARG A 20 13.49 -8.50 -0.79
CA ARG A 20 12.28 -8.10 -0.04
C ARG A 20 12.52 -6.87 0.83
N ALA A 21 13.64 -6.82 1.55
CA ALA A 21 14.00 -5.66 2.37
C ALA A 21 14.16 -4.39 1.53
N LEU A 22 14.85 -4.48 0.39
CA LEU A 22 14.99 -3.37 -0.56
C LEU A 22 13.63 -2.90 -1.07
N LEU A 23 12.73 -3.83 -1.42
CA LEU A 23 11.39 -3.49 -1.89
C LEU A 23 10.60 -2.72 -0.83
N VAL A 24 10.61 -3.17 0.43
CA VAL A 24 9.97 -2.46 1.54
C VAL A 24 10.58 -1.07 1.74
N MET A 25 11.91 -0.98 1.75
CA MET A 25 12.62 0.30 1.92
C MET A 25 12.31 1.28 0.78
N LEU A 26 12.34 0.82 -0.47
CA LEU A 26 12.08 1.66 -1.64
C LEU A 26 10.64 2.16 -1.66
N PHE A 27 9.66 1.32 -1.32
CA PHE A 27 8.27 1.77 -1.20
C PHE A 27 8.11 2.80 -0.09
N ALA A 28 8.63 2.52 1.11
CA ALA A 28 8.50 3.43 2.24
C ALA A 28 9.17 4.79 1.97
N LEU A 29 10.39 4.78 1.42
CA LEU A 29 11.12 6.00 1.07
C LEU A 29 10.50 6.73 -0.12
N GLY A 30 10.00 6.00 -1.12
CA GLY A 30 9.32 6.58 -2.26
C GLY A 30 8.07 7.35 -1.84
N ILE A 31 7.24 6.76 -0.96
CA ILE A 31 6.06 7.42 -0.40
C ILE A 31 6.48 8.63 0.45
N PHE A 32 7.52 8.50 1.27
CA PHE A 32 8.04 9.60 2.08
C PHE A 32 8.47 10.79 1.20
N LEU A 33 9.23 10.53 0.14
CA LEU A 33 9.69 11.57 -0.80
C LEU A 33 8.52 12.21 -1.55
N ALA A 34 7.55 11.42 -2.00
CA ALA A 34 6.35 11.93 -2.66
C ALA A 34 5.55 12.86 -1.74
N LEU A 35 5.34 12.45 -0.49
CA LEU A 35 4.66 13.27 0.51
C LEU A 35 5.43 14.55 0.82
N PHE A 36 6.75 14.46 0.99
CA PHE A 36 7.57 15.64 1.25
C PHE A 36 7.54 16.62 0.07
N ALA A 37 7.62 16.11 -1.16
CA ALA A 37 7.51 16.94 -2.37
C ALA A 37 6.15 17.62 -2.48
N LEU A 38 5.06 16.93 -2.13
CA LEU A 38 3.70 17.49 -2.14
C LEU A 38 3.54 18.61 -1.11
N ILE A 39 4.02 18.40 0.13
CA ILE A 39 4.00 19.43 1.18
C ILE A 39 4.84 20.63 0.76
N LEU A 40 6.05 20.40 0.22
CA LEU A 40 6.91 21.47 -0.25
C LEU A 40 6.25 22.26 -1.38
N TYR A 41 5.59 21.58 -2.32
CA TYR A 41 4.83 22.22 -3.38
C TYR A 41 3.77 23.17 -2.80
N TRP A 42 2.92 22.71 -1.88
CA TRP A 42 1.87 23.55 -1.27
C TRP A 42 2.42 24.74 -0.48
N VAL A 43 3.56 24.56 0.19
CA VAL A 43 4.24 25.66 0.90
C VAL A 43 4.75 26.71 -0.09
N LEU A 44 5.35 26.28 -1.21
CA LEU A 44 5.88 27.18 -2.23
C LEU A 44 4.78 27.92 -3.01
N THR A 45 3.65 27.26 -3.27
CA THR A 45 2.50 27.87 -3.97
C THR A 45 1.58 28.67 -3.05
N GLY A 46 1.77 28.60 -1.73
CA GLY A 46 0.90 29.24 -0.76
C GLY A 46 -0.51 28.64 -0.68
N THR A 47 -0.70 27.41 -1.18
CA THR A 47 -2.00 26.70 -1.18
C THR A 47 -2.13 25.74 0.00
N LEU A 48 -1.35 25.96 1.06
CA LEU A 48 -1.39 25.13 2.26
C LEU A 48 -2.58 25.55 3.12
N ASP A 49 -3.62 24.73 3.16
CA ASP A 49 -4.84 25.02 3.94
C ASP A 49 -4.60 25.09 5.45
N SER A 50 -3.70 24.25 5.98
CA SER A 50 -3.46 24.17 7.43
C SER A 50 -2.06 23.67 7.78
N LEU A 51 -1.50 24.20 8.87
CA LEU A 51 -0.27 23.70 9.49
C LEU A 51 -0.42 22.27 10.01
N ILE A 52 -1.64 21.83 10.33
CA ILE A 52 -1.92 20.47 10.77
C ILE A 52 -1.49 19.45 9.69
N THR A 53 -1.67 19.77 8.41
CA THR A 53 -1.27 18.93 7.28
C THR A 53 0.25 18.69 7.27
N VAL A 54 1.04 19.70 7.61
CA VAL A 54 2.51 19.58 7.69
C VAL A 54 2.90 18.66 8.86
N PHE A 55 2.30 18.86 10.04
CA PHE A 55 2.58 18.01 11.20
C PHE A 55 2.15 16.56 10.97
N ALA A 56 0.98 16.34 10.38
CA ALA A 56 0.52 15.01 10.00
C ALA A 56 1.49 14.34 9.01
N GLY A 57 1.95 15.09 8.01
CA GLY A 57 2.96 14.62 7.06
C GLY A 57 4.29 14.26 7.71
N LEU A 58 4.76 15.05 8.67
CA LEU A 58 5.99 14.76 9.42
C LEU A 58 5.86 13.49 10.26
N VAL A 59 4.77 13.34 11.02
CA VAL A 59 4.49 12.13 11.80
C VAL A 59 4.42 10.91 10.89
N PHE A 60 3.70 11.03 9.78
CA PHE A 60 3.58 9.96 8.80
C PHE A 60 4.94 9.60 8.17
N GLY A 61 5.77 10.61 7.87
CA GLY A 61 7.11 10.40 7.37
C GLY A 61 8.02 9.67 8.37
N LEU A 62 7.92 9.98 9.66
CA LEU A 62 8.64 9.26 10.72
C LEU A 62 8.23 7.78 10.79
N ILE A 63 6.95 7.48 10.59
CA ILE A 63 6.46 6.09 10.52
C ILE A 63 7.09 5.37 9.33
N LEU A 64 7.09 5.97 8.14
CA LEU A 64 7.70 5.38 6.94
C LEU A 64 9.21 5.15 7.09
N LEU A 65 9.93 6.12 7.65
CA LEU A 65 11.36 5.99 7.93
C LEU A 65 11.63 4.88 8.95
N SER A 66 10.76 4.75 9.96
CA SER A 66 10.86 3.68 10.97
C SER A 66 10.65 2.30 10.35
N ILE A 67 9.69 2.15 9.43
CA ILE A 67 9.45 0.91 8.68
C ILE A 67 10.66 0.58 7.78
N ALA A 68 11.19 1.56 7.05
CA ALA A 68 12.38 1.37 6.23
C ALA A 68 13.59 0.94 7.06
N ARG A 69 13.78 1.56 8.23
CA ARG A 69 14.83 1.21 9.18
C ARG A 69 14.65 -0.20 9.74
N LEU A 70 13.41 -0.60 10.05
CA LEU A 70 13.10 -1.93 10.55
C LEU A 70 13.44 -3.01 9.50
N ALA A 71 13.13 -2.75 8.23
CA ALA A 71 13.48 -3.64 7.12
C ALA A 71 15.00 -3.76 6.95
N GLN A 72 15.72 -2.64 7.08
CA GLN A 72 17.18 -2.58 6.98
C GLN A 72 17.89 -3.43 8.06
N VAL A 73 17.35 -3.46 9.28
CA VAL A 73 17.91 -4.21 10.42
C VAL A 73 17.63 -5.72 10.34
N GLY A 74 16.77 -6.14 9.40
CA GLY A 74 16.51 -7.56 9.10
C GLY A 74 15.11 -8.04 9.48
N ASN A 75 14.27 -7.19 10.09
CA ASN A 75 12.87 -7.51 10.43
C ASN A 75 11.94 -7.29 9.21
N VAL A 76 12.23 -7.99 8.11
CA VAL A 76 11.63 -7.74 6.80
C VAL A 76 10.13 -8.03 6.78
N ASP A 77 9.70 -9.17 7.31
CA ASP A 77 8.30 -9.58 7.26
C ASP A 77 7.41 -8.64 8.09
N LEU A 78 7.84 -8.28 9.29
CA LEU A 78 7.13 -7.31 10.13
C LEU A 78 7.03 -5.94 9.43
N SER A 79 8.12 -5.49 8.81
CA SER A 79 8.14 -4.20 8.09
C SER A 79 7.19 -4.21 6.89
N ALA A 80 7.15 -5.33 6.15
CA ALA A 80 6.22 -5.51 5.05
C ALA A 80 4.76 -5.54 5.53
N TRP A 81 4.45 -6.22 6.63
CA TRP A 81 3.11 -6.19 7.21
C TRP A 81 2.70 -4.79 7.63
N LEU A 82 3.57 -4.07 8.35
CA LEU A 82 3.31 -2.69 8.77
C LEU A 82 3.04 -1.79 7.56
N LEU A 83 3.86 -1.88 6.50
CA LEU A 83 3.67 -1.07 5.31
C LEU A 83 2.39 -1.44 4.54
N GLY A 84 2.08 -2.73 4.40
CA GLY A 84 0.86 -3.20 3.74
C GLY A 84 -0.40 -2.76 4.48
N VAL A 85 -0.41 -2.85 5.81
CA VAL A 85 -1.51 -2.35 6.65
C VAL A 85 -1.61 -0.83 6.55
N LEU A 86 -0.50 -0.12 6.64
CA LEU A 86 -0.46 1.34 6.54
C LEU A 86 -1.06 1.82 5.21
N LEU A 87 -0.64 1.23 4.08
CA LEU A 87 -1.21 1.50 2.76
C LEU A 87 -2.72 1.25 2.74
N SER A 88 -3.16 0.11 3.27
CA SER A 88 -4.58 -0.26 3.29
C SER A 88 -5.41 0.72 4.12
N VAL A 89 -4.89 1.21 5.24
CA VAL A 89 -5.58 2.18 6.10
C VAL A 89 -5.66 3.55 5.43
N ILE A 90 -4.59 4.04 4.79
CA ILE A 90 -4.64 5.33 4.11
C ILE A 90 -5.65 5.31 2.96
N ILE A 91 -5.61 4.26 2.15
CA ILE A 91 -6.53 4.12 1.02
C ILE A 91 -7.96 3.94 1.55
N PHE A 92 -8.16 3.21 2.65
CA PHE A 92 -9.48 3.14 3.31
C PHE A 92 -10.02 4.52 3.64
N LEU A 93 -9.22 5.32 4.35
CA LEU A 93 -9.61 6.65 4.80
C LEU A 93 -9.91 7.57 3.61
N ASP A 94 -9.10 7.51 2.56
CA ASP A 94 -9.33 8.29 1.34
C ASP A 94 -10.66 7.93 0.66
N VAL A 95 -10.92 6.63 0.46
CA VAL A 95 -12.19 6.18 -0.16
C VAL A 95 -13.38 6.44 0.76
N ALA A 96 -13.22 6.39 2.08
CA ALA A 96 -14.27 6.71 3.03
C ALA A 96 -14.63 8.21 3.04
N GLU A 97 -13.65 9.09 2.82
CA GLU A 97 -13.83 10.55 2.78
C GLU A 97 -14.36 11.03 1.43
N TYR A 98 -13.79 10.54 0.31
CA TYR A 98 -14.08 11.04 -1.04
C TYR A 98 -14.99 10.12 -1.88
N GLY A 99 -15.29 8.92 -1.42
CA GLY A 99 -16.16 7.97 -2.11
C GLY A 99 -15.54 7.28 -3.34
N PHE A 100 -16.33 6.40 -3.98
CA PHE A 100 -15.86 5.51 -5.07
C PHE A 100 -15.63 6.20 -6.41
N THR A 101 -16.39 7.24 -6.73
CA THR A 101 -16.47 7.81 -8.09
C THR A 101 -15.44 8.88 -8.37
N GLU A 102 -15.07 9.67 -7.38
CA GLU A 102 -14.07 10.73 -7.54
C GLU A 102 -12.66 10.22 -7.26
N SER A 103 -12.53 9.14 -6.48
CA SER A 103 -11.23 8.70 -6.02
C SER A 103 -10.62 7.58 -6.87
N ILE A 104 -9.48 7.90 -7.50
CA ILE A 104 -8.47 6.95 -7.99
C ILE A 104 -8.08 5.95 -6.88
N ALA A 105 -8.36 6.23 -5.60
CA ALA A 105 -7.99 5.39 -4.48
C ALA A 105 -8.72 4.04 -4.41
N ALA A 106 -9.93 3.90 -4.97
CA ALA A 106 -10.59 2.60 -5.01
C ALA A 106 -9.78 1.59 -5.84
N SER A 107 -9.22 2.00 -6.98
CA SER A 107 -8.27 1.14 -7.72
C SER A 107 -6.90 1.06 -7.03
N ALA A 108 -6.51 2.08 -6.26
CA ALA A 108 -5.26 2.08 -5.49
C ALA A 108 -5.19 0.99 -4.41
N TYR A 109 -6.31 0.40 -3.98
CA TYR A 109 -6.30 -0.82 -3.14
C TYR A 109 -5.56 -2.01 -3.79
N ALA A 110 -5.29 -1.96 -5.09
CA ALA A 110 -4.35 -2.86 -5.75
C ALA A 110 -2.91 -2.77 -5.18
N LEU A 111 -2.49 -1.59 -4.70
CA LEU A 111 -1.14 -1.36 -4.18
C LEU A 111 -0.80 -2.27 -2.99
N PRO A 112 -1.58 -2.31 -1.89
CA PRO A 112 -1.29 -3.22 -0.79
C PRO A 112 -1.35 -4.70 -1.21
N VAL A 113 -2.20 -5.06 -2.18
CA VAL A 113 -2.29 -6.44 -2.73
C VAL A 113 -1.02 -6.82 -3.49
N VAL A 114 -0.61 -6.00 -4.46
CA VAL A 114 0.60 -6.24 -5.27
C VAL A 114 1.84 -6.17 -4.40
N PHE A 115 1.93 -5.19 -3.50
CA PHE A 115 3.05 -5.05 -2.58
C PHE A 115 3.18 -6.28 -1.68
N SER A 116 2.10 -6.74 -1.04
CA SER A 116 2.14 -7.92 -0.18
C SER A 116 2.44 -9.20 -0.97
N ALA A 117 1.97 -9.31 -2.22
CA ALA A 117 2.33 -10.40 -3.11
C ALA A 117 3.84 -10.48 -3.37
N LEU A 118 4.49 -9.33 -3.58
CA LEU A 118 5.93 -9.24 -3.83
C LEU A 118 6.75 -9.43 -2.54
N ALA A 119 6.34 -8.78 -1.45
CA ALA A 119 7.10 -8.74 -0.20
C ALA A 119 6.91 -10.00 0.68
N LEU A 120 5.68 -10.53 0.74
CA LEU A 120 5.28 -11.57 1.68
C LEU A 120 4.81 -12.87 0.99
N GLY A 121 4.35 -12.77 -0.25
CA GLY A 121 3.92 -13.91 -1.08
C GLY A 121 2.40 -14.03 -1.22
N LEU A 122 1.96 -15.17 -1.76
CA LEU A 122 0.57 -15.36 -2.20
C LEU A 122 -0.47 -15.29 -1.07
N ALA A 123 -0.25 -15.98 0.05
CA ALA A 123 -1.27 -16.04 1.11
C ALA A 123 -1.56 -14.66 1.73
N PRO A 124 -0.56 -13.84 2.07
CA PRO A 124 -0.77 -12.45 2.48
C PRO A 124 -1.45 -11.60 1.40
N ALA A 125 -1.09 -11.78 0.12
CA ALA A 125 -1.77 -11.07 -0.97
C ALA A 125 -3.26 -11.38 -1.07
N LEU A 126 -3.64 -12.65 -0.90
CA LEU A 126 -5.04 -13.07 -0.88
C LEU A 126 -5.77 -12.44 0.32
N LEU A 127 -5.11 -12.31 1.48
CA LEU A 127 -5.68 -11.62 2.63
C LEU A 127 -5.95 -10.15 2.31
N PHE A 128 -4.97 -9.42 1.75
CA PHE A 128 -5.18 -8.02 1.38
C PHE A 128 -6.23 -7.84 0.29
N ALA A 129 -6.32 -8.79 -0.66
CA ALA A 129 -7.37 -8.78 -1.68
C ALA A 129 -8.76 -8.97 -1.06
N PHE A 130 -8.89 -9.91 -0.12
CA PHE A 130 -10.12 -10.12 0.64
C PHE A 130 -10.50 -8.87 1.45
N LEU A 131 -9.55 -8.28 2.18
CA LEU A 131 -9.80 -7.07 2.96
C LEU A 131 -10.22 -5.90 2.08
N GLY A 132 -9.53 -5.68 0.94
CA GLY A 132 -9.91 -4.67 -0.03
C GLY A 132 -11.31 -4.90 -0.59
N ALA A 133 -11.64 -6.13 -0.96
CA ALA A 133 -12.98 -6.49 -1.42
C ALA A 133 -14.05 -6.22 -0.34
N ALA A 134 -13.80 -6.66 0.90
CA ALA A 134 -14.72 -6.44 2.02
C ALA A 134 -14.97 -4.95 2.25
N VAL A 135 -13.92 -4.11 2.19
CA VAL A 135 -14.06 -2.65 2.26
C VAL A 135 -14.95 -2.13 1.14
N MET A 136 -14.71 -2.55 -0.12
CA MET A 136 -15.53 -2.09 -1.25
C MET A 136 -17.01 -2.47 -1.08
N TRP A 137 -17.30 -3.67 -0.57
CA TRP A 137 -18.67 -4.08 -0.31
C TRP A 137 -19.31 -3.28 0.84
N VAL A 138 -18.59 -3.10 1.95
CA VAL A 138 -19.07 -2.34 3.12
C VAL A 138 -19.37 -0.90 2.74
N LEU A 139 -18.45 -0.25 2.00
CA LEU A 139 -18.63 1.14 1.59
C LEU A 139 -19.76 1.27 0.56
N ALA A 140 -19.86 0.37 -0.42
CA ALA A 140 -20.94 0.40 -1.41
C ALA A 140 -22.31 0.21 -0.73
N PHE A 141 -22.37 -0.72 0.24
CA PHE A 141 -23.56 -0.90 1.07
C PHE A 141 -23.88 0.34 1.91
N ALA A 142 -22.91 0.90 2.63
CA ALA A 142 -23.10 2.08 3.45
C ALA A 142 -23.60 3.28 2.63
N MET A 143 -23.08 3.46 1.40
CA MET A 143 -23.59 4.47 0.47
C MET A 143 -25.03 4.20 0.03
N SER A 144 -25.40 2.94 -0.27
CA SER A 144 -26.79 2.60 -0.62
C SER A 144 -27.80 2.88 0.49
N GLN A 145 -27.35 2.84 1.75
CA GLN A 145 -28.16 3.17 2.92
C GLN A 145 -28.14 4.67 3.27
N GLY A 146 -27.39 5.49 2.52
CA GLY A 146 -27.22 6.93 2.80
C GLY A 146 -26.40 7.24 4.04
N TRP A 147 -25.60 6.29 4.54
CA TRP A 147 -24.77 6.48 5.75
C TRP A 147 -23.50 7.30 5.48
N LEU A 148 -23.04 7.34 4.22
CA LEU A 148 -21.90 8.11 3.79
C LEU A 148 -22.37 9.23 2.85
N ALA A 149 -21.71 10.39 2.90
CA ALA A 149 -22.00 11.51 2.02
C ALA A 149 -21.77 11.06 0.57
N SER A 150 -22.86 10.90 -0.20
CA SER A 150 -22.81 10.41 -1.56
C SER A 150 -23.62 11.31 -2.48
N ALA A 151 -23.07 12.50 -2.78
CA ALA A 151 -23.64 13.36 -3.81
C ALA A 151 -23.74 12.65 -5.19
N PHE A 152 -23.04 11.51 -5.36
CA PHE A 152 -22.89 10.78 -6.62
C PHE A 152 -23.16 9.27 -6.53
N TYR A 153 -23.89 8.76 -5.52
CA TYR A 153 -24.23 7.33 -5.49
C TYR A 153 -24.99 6.88 -6.73
N HIS A 154 -24.54 5.79 -7.34
CA HIS A 154 -25.24 5.09 -8.41
C HIS A 154 -25.43 3.61 -8.01
N GLU A 155 -26.59 3.03 -8.34
CA GLU A 155 -26.86 1.60 -8.06
C GLU A 155 -25.80 0.65 -8.64
N SER A 156 -25.11 1.09 -9.70
CA SER A 156 -23.99 0.36 -10.30
C SER A 156 -22.84 0.06 -9.33
N PHE A 157 -22.76 0.75 -8.18
CA PHE A 157 -21.69 0.54 -7.21
C PHE A 157 -21.77 -0.82 -6.54
N LEU A 158 -22.97 -1.24 -6.13
CA LEU A 158 -23.21 -2.58 -5.59
C LEU A 158 -23.21 -3.65 -6.68
N SER A 159 -23.78 -3.36 -7.85
CA SER A 159 -24.00 -4.38 -8.88
C SER A 159 -22.82 -4.56 -9.84
N PHE A 160 -21.91 -3.59 -9.98
CA PHE A 160 -20.79 -3.65 -10.93
C PHE A 160 -19.43 -3.29 -10.30
N HIS A 161 -19.30 -2.16 -9.60
CA HIS A 161 -17.97 -1.70 -9.14
C HIS A 161 -17.38 -2.59 -8.03
N ALA A 162 -18.12 -2.86 -6.96
CA ALA A 162 -17.64 -3.72 -5.89
C ALA A 162 -17.34 -5.16 -6.39
N PRO A 163 -18.19 -5.80 -7.22
CA PRO A 163 -17.84 -7.06 -7.87
C PRO A 163 -16.59 -6.99 -8.77
N ALA A 164 -16.46 -5.96 -9.62
CA ALA A 164 -15.33 -5.82 -10.53
C ALA A 164 -14.01 -5.60 -9.79
N LEU A 165 -14.00 -4.74 -8.76
CA LEU A 165 -12.83 -4.49 -7.91
C LEU A 165 -12.45 -5.74 -7.10
N THR A 166 -13.43 -6.50 -6.61
CA THR A 166 -13.19 -7.79 -5.96
C THR A 166 -12.43 -8.71 -6.91
N LEU A 167 -12.95 -8.93 -8.12
CA LEU A 167 -12.28 -9.76 -9.13
C LEU A 167 -10.87 -9.26 -9.43
N TYR A 168 -10.72 -7.94 -9.61
CA TYR A 168 -9.44 -7.32 -9.91
C TYR A 168 -8.39 -7.57 -8.81
N TYR A 169 -8.73 -7.39 -7.53
CA TYR A 169 -7.78 -7.63 -6.44
C TYR A 169 -7.37 -9.10 -6.33
N PHE A 170 -8.33 -10.03 -6.47
CA PHE A 170 -8.01 -11.46 -6.43
C PHE A 170 -7.15 -11.89 -7.62
N LEU A 171 -7.42 -11.37 -8.82
CA LEU A 171 -6.58 -11.62 -10.00
C LEU A 171 -5.15 -11.11 -9.78
N LEU A 172 -4.98 -9.89 -9.23
CA LEU A 172 -3.65 -9.37 -8.91
C LEU A 172 -2.92 -10.23 -7.89
N ALA A 173 -3.60 -10.66 -6.81
CA ALA A 173 -3.02 -11.53 -5.80
C ALA A 173 -2.55 -12.86 -6.41
N LEU A 174 -3.38 -13.48 -7.26
CA LEU A 174 -3.04 -14.75 -7.92
C LEU A 174 -1.91 -14.60 -8.94
N MET A 175 -1.95 -13.58 -9.79
CA MET A 175 -0.95 -13.35 -10.82
C MET A 175 0.41 -13.04 -10.20
N VAL A 176 0.47 -12.02 -9.33
CA VAL A 176 1.73 -11.55 -8.75
C VAL A 176 2.22 -12.53 -7.67
N GLY A 177 1.33 -13.02 -6.82
CA GLY A 177 1.68 -13.95 -5.74
C GLY A 177 2.04 -15.34 -6.25
N GLY A 178 1.33 -15.83 -7.28
CA GLY A 178 1.64 -17.08 -7.97
C GLY A 178 3.00 -17.01 -8.67
N TRP A 179 3.29 -15.90 -9.36
CA TRP A 179 4.59 -15.66 -9.98
C TRP A 179 5.73 -15.64 -8.95
N ASN A 180 5.56 -14.89 -7.85
CA ASN A 180 6.56 -14.83 -6.78
C ASN A 180 6.84 -16.22 -6.17
N ARG A 181 5.79 -17.03 -5.95
CA ARG A 181 5.94 -18.40 -5.47
C ARG A 181 6.73 -19.26 -6.46
N ALA A 182 6.38 -19.23 -7.74
CA ALA A 182 7.07 -19.99 -8.78
C ALA A 182 8.56 -19.61 -8.87
N LEU A 183 8.85 -18.31 -8.85
CA LEU A 183 10.21 -17.78 -8.96
C LEU A 183 11.06 -18.13 -7.72
N THR A 184 10.46 -18.08 -6.53
CA THR A 184 11.14 -18.50 -5.29
C THR A 184 11.45 -20.00 -5.29
N GLN A 185 10.56 -20.83 -5.83
CA GLN A 185 10.79 -22.27 -5.96
C GLN A 185 11.90 -22.62 -6.96
N LEU A 186 11.97 -21.90 -8.09
CA LEU A 186 13.04 -22.06 -9.08
C LEU A 186 14.41 -21.71 -8.48
N LEU A 187 14.52 -20.55 -7.82
CA LEU A 187 15.76 -20.11 -7.17
C LEU A 187 16.16 -20.99 -5.97
N GLY A 188 15.20 -21.66 -5.33
CA GLY A 188 15.45 -22.61 -4.25
C GLY A 188 15.90 -24.00 -4.71
N ARG A 189 15.72 -24.36 -5.99
CA ARG A 189 16.14 -25.63 -6.57
C ARG A 189 17.58 -25.63 -7.10
N GLU A 190 18.22 -24.47 -7.22
CA GLU A 190 19.62 -24.34 -7.67
C GLU A 190 20.66 -24.41 -6.52
N ARG A 191 20.33 -25.09 -5.42
CA ARG A 191 21.26 -25.40 -4.32
C ARG A 191 21.25 -26.90 -4.04
#